data_AF-A0A975FXS9-F1
#
_entry.id   AF-A0A975FXS9-F1
#
_cell.length_a   1.000
_cell.length_b   1.000
_cell.length_c   1.000
_cell.angle_alpha   90.00
_cell.angle_beta   90.00
_cell.angle_gamma   90.00
#
_symmetry.space_group_name_H-M   'P 1'
#
loop_
_entity.id
_entity.type
_entity.pdbx_description
1 polymer ?
#
loop_
_entity_poly.entity_id
_entity_poly.type
_entity_poly.pdbx_seq_one_letter_code
_entity_poly.pdbx_strand_id
1 'polypeptide(L)'
;MLTVLALIAATAAAPQSSMTQMAAAAPAPVAAPAEDVTVVYLGCQIRQTALAECQVVNNDPVEPGAAAEALKLAAGMSVPQGLGERLGGHIVVKLNVKQ
;
A
#
# COMPACT_ATOMS: atom_id res chain seq x y z
N MET A 1 -56.54 3.54 -11.13
CA MET A 1 -56.59 2.23 -10.45
C MET A 1 -56.94 1.18 -11.49
N LEU A 2 -56.00 0.30 -11.86
CA LEU A 2 -56.28 -1.06 -12.30
C LEU A 2 -54.95 -1.83 -12.27
N THR A 3 -54.91 -2.90 -11.49
CA THR A 3 -53.80 -3.84 -11.31
C THR A 3 -53.97 -4.97 -12.31
N VAL A 4 -52.90 -5.42 -12.98
CA VAL A 4 -52.87 -6.78 -13.56
C VAL A 4 -51.45 -7.37 -13.45
N LEU A 5 -51.35 -8.40 -12.60
CA LEU A 5 -50.31 -9.43 -12.62
C LEU A 5 -50.68 -10.50 -13.67
N ALA A 6 -49.70 -11.05 -14.39
CA ALA A 6 -49.57 -12.47 -14.80
C ALA A 6 -48.35 -12.65 -15.74
N LEU A 7 -47.24 -13.27 -15.32
CA LEU A 7 -46.89 -14.71 -15.47
C LEU A 7 -47.15 -15.31 -16.86
N ILE A 8 -46.09 -15.62 -17.63
CA ILE A 8 -45.97 -16.85 -18.44
C ILE A 8 -44.48 -17.25 -18.57
N ALA A 9 -44.18 -18.49 -18.19
CA ALA A 9 -42.89 -19.16 -18.38
C ALA A 9 -42.79 -19.75 -19.80
N ALA A 10 -41.60 -19.70 -20.40
CA ALA A 10 -41.26 -20.52 -21.58
C ALA A 10 -39.83 -21.05 -21.43
N THR A 11 -39.75 -22.36 -21.23
CA THR A 11 -38.54 -23.17 -21.20
C THR A 11 -37.92 -23.28 -22.58
N ALA A 12 -36.64 -22.94 -22.74
CA ALA A 12 -35.83 -23.36 -23.87
C ALA A 12 -34.53 -23.97 -23.34
N ALA A 13 -34.44 -25.29 -23.48
CA ALA A 13 -33.25 -26.06 -23.20
C ALA A 13 -32.14 -25.73 -24.21
N ALA A 14 -30.93 -25.47 -23.73
CA ALA A 14 -29.72 -25.48 -24.53
C ALA A 14 -28.71 -26.44 -23.88
N PRO A 15 -28.07 -27.34 -24.65
CA PRO A 15 -27.17 -28.35 -24.12
C PRO A 15 -25.86 -27.67 -23.74
N GLN A 16 -25.55 -27.60 -22.44
CA GLN A 16 -24.22 -27.19 -22.00
C GLN A 16 -23.34 -28.43 -21.96
N SER A 17 -22.58 -28.56 -23.04
CA SER A 17 -21.52 -29.53 -23.25
C SER A 17 -20.68 -29.73 -21.99
N SER A 18 -20.59 -31.00 -21.59
CA SER A 18 -19.65 -31.49 -20.59
C SER A 18 -18.21 -31.21 -21.03
N MET A 19 -17.68 -30.05 -20.65
CA MET A 19 -16.23 -29.92 -20.49
C MET A 19 -15.92 -30.33 -19.06
N THR A 20 -15.50 -31.59 -18.92
CA THR A 20 -14.70 -32.03 -17.77
C THR A 20 -13.43 -31.19 -17.78
N GLN A 21 -13.50 -30.03 -17.12
CA GLN A 21 -12.36 -29.19 -16.87
C GLN A 21 -11.56 -29.92 -15.78
N MET A 22 -10.58 -30.69 -16.22
CA MET A 22 -9.55 -31.25 -15.38
C MET A 22 -8.90 -30.09 -14.63
N ALA A 23 -9.35 -29.87 -13.41
CA ALA A 23 -8.83 -28.83 -12.52
C ALA A 23 -7.38 -29.21 -12.21
N ALA A 24 -6.44 -28.69 -13.00
CA ALA A 24 -5.06 -28.60 -12.58
C ALA A 24 -5.07 -27.80 -11.28
N ALA A 25 -4.76 -28.47 -10.18
CA ALA A 25 -4.61 -27.84 -8.88
C ALA A 25 -3.59 -26.71 -9.03
N ALA A 26 -4.07 -25.47 -9.05
CA ALA A 26 -3.21 -24.31 -8.94
C ALA A 26 -2.40 -24.50 -7.64
N PRO A 27 -1.06 -24.34 -7.66
CA PRO A 27 -0.30 -24.37 -6.43
C PRO A 27 -0.91 -23.35 -5.48
N ALA A 28 -1.25 -23.79 -4.26
CA ALA A 28 -1.73 -22.90 -3.22
C ALA A 28 -0.77 -21.70 -3.12
N PRO A 29 -1.28 -20.46 -2.96
CA PRO A 29 -0.41 -19.31 -2.79
C PRO A 29 0.48 -19.60 -1.57
N VAL A 30 1.77 -19.84 -1.83
CA VAL A 30 2.77 -19.89 -0.77
C VAL A 30 2.78 -18.48 -0.20
N ALA A 31 2.24 -18.32 1.00
CA ALA A 31 2.33 -17.06 1.72
C ALA A 31 3.82 -16.74 1.84
N ALA A 32 4.26 -15.69 1.15
CA ALA A 32 5.59 -15.15 1.36
C ALA A 32 5.73 -14.86 2.87
N PRO A 33 6.89 -15.16 3.49
CA PRO A 33 7.11 -14.78 4.88
C PRO A 33 6.78 -13.29 4.99
N ALA A 34 5.93 -12.94 5.97
CA ALA A 34 5.66 -11.55 6.26
C ALA A 34 7.00 -10.95 6.70
N GLU A 35 7.66 -10.23 5.80
CA GLU A 35 8.86 -9.49 6.15
C GLU A 35 8.49 -8.56 7.32
N ASP A 36 9.33 -8.54 8.35
CA ASP A 36 9.06 -7.75 9.54
C ASP A 36 9.22 -6.27 9.14
N VAL A 37 8.10 -5.62 8.86
CA VAL A 37 8.08 -4.22 8.40
C VAL A 37 7.82 -3.33 9.61
N THR A 38 8.83 -2.53 9.96
CA THR A 38 8.71 -1.49 10.98
C THR A 38 8.34 -0.15 10.33
N VAL A 39 7.33 0.53 10.89
CA VAL A 39 6.91 1.85 10.43
C VAL A 39 7.64 2.94 11.21
N VAL A 40 8.40 3.77 10.51
CA VAL A 40 9.17 4.88 11.08
C VAL A 40 8.68 6.21 10.51
N TYR A 41 8.44 7.18 11.39
CA TYR A 41 8.11 8.55 11.04
C TYR A 41 9.33 9.43 11.25
N LEU A 42 9.72 10.16 10.21
CA LEU A 42 10.83 11.10 10.24
C LEU A 42 10.34 12.52 10.03
N GLY A 43 10.62 13.41 10.97
CA GLY A 43 10.51 14.86 10.73
C GLY A 43 11.78 15.34 10.05
N CYS A 44 11.67 15.96 8.88
CA CYS A 44 12.80 16.45 8.08
C CYS A 44 12.60 17.92 7.68
N GLN A 45 13.70 18.64 7.51
CA GLN A 45 13.72 19.92 6.79
C GLN A 45 13.78 19.68 5.28
N ILE A 46 13.03 20.47 4.52
CA ILE A 46 13.13 20.53 3.07
C ILE A 46 14.17 21.60 2.70
N ARG A 47 15.30 21.17 2.13
CA ARG A 47 16.34 22.05 1.60
C ARG A 47 16.38 21.88 0.09
N GLN A 48 15.88 22.88 -0.64
CA GLN A 48 15.74 22.83 -2.10
C GLN A 48 14.91 21.61 -2.55
N THR A 49 15.56 20.59 -3.09
CA THR A 49 14.96 19.34 -3.58
C THR A 49 15.36 18.12 -2.75
N ALA A 50 15.92 18.31 -1.55
CA ALA A 50 16.38 17.24 -0.67
C ALA A 50 15.78 17.34 0.73
N LEU A 51 15.75 16.21 1.42
CA LEU A 51 15.46 16.13 2.85
C LEU A 51 16.77 16.27 3.63
N ALA A 52 16.78 17.15 4.63
CA ALA A 52 17.91 17.39 5.51
C ALA A 52 17.45 17.37 6.97
N GLU A 53 18.40 17.23 7.89
CA GLU A 53 18.14 17.34 9.33
C GLU A 53 16.99 16.43 9.80
N CYS A 54 16.93 15.21 9.26
CA CYS A 54 15.88 14.24 9.57
C CYS A 54 16.07 13.65 10.97
N GLN A 55 14.96 13.50 11.69
CA GLN A 55 14.92 12.91 13.04
C GLN A 55 13.67 12.03 13.22
N VAL A 56 13.81 10.96 14.00
CA VAL A 56 12.69 10.06 14.31
C VAL A 56 11.70 10.77 15.24
N VAL A 57 10.42 10.73 14.87
CA VAL A 57 9.31 11.39 15.60
C VAL A 57 8.17 10.41 15.92
N ASN A 58 8.45 9.12 15.97
CA ASN A 58 7.47 8.12 16.41
C ASN A 58 7.02 8.38 17.86
N ASN A 59 5.75 8.11 18.14
CA ASN A 59 5.24 8.11 19.51
C ASN A 59 5.75 6.92 20.33
N ASP A 60 5.93 5.78 19.66
CA ASP A 60 6.41 4.53 20.24
C ASP A 60 7.92 4.35 20.02
N PRO A 61 8.62 3.60 20.89
CA PRO A 61 10.03 3.28 20.68
C PRO A 61 10.22 2.53 19.36
N VAL A 62 11.22 2.96 18.60
CA VAL A 62 11.63 2.33 17.34
C VAL A 62 12.98 1.65 17.56
N GLU A 63 13.12 0.42 17.05
CA GLU A 63 14.40 -0.28 17.02
C GLU A 63 15.48 0.59 16.33
N PRO A 64 16.68 0.71 16.91
CA PRO A 64 17.72 1.59 16.40
C PRO A 64 18.17 1.22 14.97
N GLY A 65 18.11 -0.06 14.59
CA GLY A 65 18.38 -0.52 13.23
C GLY A 65 17.37 0.02 12.22
N ALA A 66 16.08 -0.12 12.50
CA ALA A 66 15.01 0.44 11.66
C ALA A 66 15.09 1.97 11.57
N ALA A 67 15.40 2.65 12.68
CA ALA A 67 15.60 4.10 12.68
C ALA A 67 16.77 4.53 11.78
N ALA A 68 17.91 3.83 11.84
CA ALA A 68 19.07 4.12 11.02
C ALA A 68 18.80 3.88 9.52
N GLU A 69 18.14 2.78 9.18
CA GLU A 69 17.75 2.48 7.80
C GLU A 69 16.72 3.49 7.27
N ALA A 70 15.74 3.91 8.09
CA ALA A 70 14.82 4.99 7.72
C ALA A 70 15.55 6.30 7.39
N LEU A 71 16.50 6.70 8.24
CA LEU A 71 17.30 7.92 8.02
C LEU A 71 18.13 7.84 6.73
N LYS A 72 18.72 6.67 6.46
CA LYS A 72 19.48 6.41 5.23
C LYS A 72 18.59 6.49 3.99
N LEU A 73 17.39 5.92 4.05
CA LEU A 73 16.41 6.03 2.96
C LEU A 73 16.02 7.49 2.72
N ALA A 74 15.71 8.24 3.79
CA ALA A 74 15.33 9.65 3.69
C ALA A 74 16.45 10.52 3.09
N ALA A 75 17.72 10.25 3.41
CA ALA A 75 18.86 10.96 2.84
C ALA A 75 18.98 10.80 1.31
N GLY A 76 18.46 9.69 0.76
CA GLY A 76 18.40 9.45 -0.70
C GLY A 76 17.13 9.98 -1.37
N MET A 77 16.17 10.52 -0.63
CA MET A 77 14.90 11.00 -1.19
C MET A 77 15.05 12.42 -1.73
N SER A 78 14.51 12.61 -2.94
CA SER A 78 14.31 13.94 -3.50
C SER A 78 12.84 14.36 -3.38
N VAL A 79 12.63 15.64 -3.11
CA VAL A 79 11.30 16.26 -3.06
C VAL A 79 11.10 17.22 -4.24
N PRO A 80 9.85 17.39 -4.73
CA PRO A 80 9.54 18.34 -5.78
C PRO A 80 9.99 19.77 -5.43
N GLN A 81 10.43 20.50 -6.45
CA GLN A 81 10.71 21.93 -6.31
C GLN A 81 9.47 22.68 -5.81
N GLY A 82 9.68 23.65 -4.92
CA GLY A 82 8.62 24.44 -4.30
C GLY A 82 7.82 23.72 -3.20
N LEU A 83 8.08 22.43 -2.92
CA LEU A 83 7.40 21.75 -1.81
C LEU A 83 7.72 22.40 -0.47
N GLY A 84 8.97 22.80 -0.25
CA GLY A 84 9.40 23.51 0.94
C GLY A 84 8.63 24.80 1.17
N GLU A 85 8.39 25.59 0.12
CA GLU A 85 7.64 26.84 0.20
C GLU A 85 6.18 26.61 0.57
N ARG A 86 5.59 25.51 0.10
CA ARG A 86 4.18 25.15 0.37
C ARG A 86 3.97 24.59 1.78
N LEU A 87 4.96 23.91 2.33
CA LEU A 87 4.87 23.25 3.64
C LEU A 87 5.59 24.02 4.77
N GLY A 88 6.10 25.21 4.48
CA GLY A 88 6.86 26.00 5.48
C GLY A 88 8.23 25.40 5.83
N GLY A 89 8.82 24.63 4.92
CA GLY A 89 10.18 24.10 5.05
C GLY A 89 10.32 22.80 5.81
N HIS A 90 9.24 22.20 6.30
CA HIS A 90 9.28 20.96 7.10
C HIS A 90 8.28 19.92 6.58
N ILE A 91 8.63 18.63 6.72
CA ILE A 91 7.76 17.52 6.34
C ILE A 91 7.95 16.34 7.30
N VAL A 92 6.88 15.59 7.54
CA VAL A 92 6.94 14.28 8.19
C VAL A 92 6.79 13.20 7.13
N VAL A 93 7.78 12.32 7.03
CA VAL A 93 7.80 11.20 6.08
C VAL A 93 7.55 9.92 6.84
N LYS A 94 6.57 9.13 6.39
CA LYS A 94 6.30 7.78 6.90
C LYS A 94 7.03 6.77 6.02
N LEU A 95 7.97 6.04 6.59
CA LEU A 95 8.77 5.01 5.93
C LEU A 95 8.43 3.64 6.49
N ASN A 96 8.31 2.66 5.59
CA ASN A 96 8.19 1.26 5.92
C ASN A 96 9.58 0.64 5.71
N VAL A 97 10.20 0.19 6.80
CA VAL A 97 11.56 -0.33 6.79
C VAL A 97 11.49 -1.83 7.00
N LYS A 98 12.09 -2.61 6.11
CA LYS A 98 12.21 -4.06 6.27
C LYS A 98 13.38 -4.35 7.20
N GLN A 99 13.16 -5.23 8.17
CA GLN A 99 14.19 -5.74 9.09
C GLN A 99 14.57 -7.16 8.71
#